data_AF-A0AAD1KYY7-F1
#
_entry.id   AF-A0AAD1KYY7-F1
#
_cell.length_a   1.000
_cell.length_b   1.000
_cell.length_c   1.000
_cell.angle_alpha   90.00
_cell.angle_beta   90.00
_cell.angle_gamma   90.00
#
_symmetry.space_group_name_H-M   'P 1'
#
loop_
_entity.id
_entity.type
_entity.pdbx_description
1 polymer ?
#
loop_
_entity_poly.entity_id
_entity_poly.type
_entity_poly.pdbx_seq_one_letter_code
_entity_poly.pdbx_strand_id
1 'polypeptide(L)'
;MNSIFYSVITLLLLTCGVLLLMRSANKNRYAENGHSKNQPEMLSKEEGEDHFSVLMNSITPVWYWRVNHEYIDFIHSTIKRMTMVELNETPGLFDAQRRCSDLNSAVYKYYDNIKKRCLSGEKVPHADLDVLNLRQCFREFSLEAYPALVALVWPEFQRPEIKAEEV
;
A
#
# COMPACT_ATOMS: atom_id res chain seq x y z
N MET A 1 -49.53 -44.66 -17.24
CA MET A 1 -48.63 -43.59 -17.74
C MET A 1 -49.13 -42.17 -17.42
N ASN A 2 -50.42 -41.86 -17.55
CA ASN A 2 -50.91 -40.49 -17.28
C ASN A 2 -50.79 -40.04 -15.81
N SER A 3 -51.07 -40.92 -14.83
CA SER A 3 -51.01 -40.56 -13.39
C SER A 3 -49.60 -40.19 -12.91
N ILE A 4 -48.55 -40.87 -13.41
CA ILE A 4 -47.16 -40.53 -13.10
C ILE A 4 -46.80 -39.18 -13.71
N PHE A 5 -47.26 -38.92 -14.93
CA PHE A 5 -47.01 -37.65 -15.63
C PHE A 5 -47.63 -36.46 -14.87
N TYR A 6 -48.88 -36.59 -14.42
CA TYR A 6 -49.51 -35.57 -13.59
C TYR A 6 -48.82 -35.42 -12.23
N SER A 7 -48.39 -36.52 -11.61
CA SER A 7 -47.65 -36.49 -10.34
C SER A 7 -46.34 -35.72 -10.45
N VAL A 8 -45.58 -35.92 -11.53
CA VAL A 8 -44.32 -35.20 -11.78
C VAL A 8 -44.57 -33.72 -12.05
N ILE A 9 -45.61 -33.39 -12.83
CA ILE A 9 -46.00 -32.01 -13.10
C ILE A 9 -46.45 -31.30 -11.81
N THR A 10 -47.24 -31.95 -10.96
CA THR A 10 -47.66 -31.36 -9.67
C THR A 10 -46.48 -31.14 -8.73
N LEU A 11 -45.50 -32.06 -8.71
CA LEU A 11 -44.30 -31.89 -7.89
C LEU A 11 -43.46 -30.70 -8.38
N LEU A 12 -43.28 -30.56 -9.71
CA LEU A 12 -42.59 -29.44 -10.32
C LEU A 12 -43.27 -28.10 -10.01
N LEU A 13 -44.59 -28.02 -10.11
CA LEU A 13 -45.35 -26.81 -9.79
C LEU A 13 -45.25 -26.44 -8.30
N LEU A 14 -45.28 -27.43 -7.40
CA LEU A 14 -45.08 -27.22 -5.97
C LEU A 14 -43.68 -26.70 -5.67
N THR A 15 -42.64 -27.30 -6.26
CA THR A 15 -41.26 -26.82 -6.08
C THR A 15 -41.07 -25.39 -6.63
N CYS A 16 -41.68 -25.08 -7.77
CA CYS A 16 -41.66 -23.72 -8.33
C CYS A 16 -42.37 -22.72 -7.41
N GLY A 17 -43.52 -23.09 -6.85
CA GLY A 17 -44.26 -22.28 -5.88
C GLY A 17 -43.44 -22.00 -4.60
N VAL A 18 -42.77 -23.03 -4.05
CA VAL A 18 -41.89 -22.87 -2.88
C VAL A 18 -40.70 -21.96 -3.20
N LEU A 19 -40.08 -22.11 -4.37
CA LEU A 19 -38.98 -21.24 -4.81
C LEU A 19 -39.42 -19.77 -4.99
N LEU A 20 -40.62 -19.53 -5.50
CA LEU A 20 -41.19 -18.18 -5.62
C LEU A 20 -41.51 -17.57 -4.25
N LEU A 21 -42.02 -18.35 -3.30
CA LEU A 21 -42.25 -17.91 -1.92
C LEU A 21 -40.94 -17.63 -1.19
N MET A 22 -39.91 -18.46 -1.35
CA MET A 22 -38.57 -18.19 -0.82
C MET A 22 -37.97 -16.93 -1.46
N ARG A 23 -38.18 -16.70 -2.76
CA ARG A 23 -37.73 -15.48 -3.43
C ARG A 23 -38.46 -14.24 -2.92
N SER A 24 -39.77 -14.29 -2.65
CA SER A 24 -40.52 -13.16 -2.12
C SER A 24 -40.18 -12.88 -0.65
N ALA A 25 -40.05 -13.92 0.17
CA ALA A 25 -39.60 -13.80 1.56
C ALA A 25 -38.17 -13.27 1.66
N ASN A 26 -37.27 -13.70 0.76
CA ASN A 26 -35.91 -13.18 0.69
C ASN A 26 -35.89 -11.72 0.20
N LYS A 27 -36.73 -11.35 -0.78
CA LYS A 27 -36.88 -9.95 -1.22
C LYS A 27 -37.40 -9.04 -0.11
N ASN A 28 -38.32 -9.51 0.73
CA ASN A 28 -38.82 -8.76 1.89
C ASN A 28 -37.76 -8.65 3.01
N ARG A 29 -36.98 -9.71 3.28
CA ARG A 29 -35.84 -9.63 4.23
C ARG A 29 -34.73 -8.68 3.75
N TYR A 30 -34.55 -8.51 2.44
CA TYR A 30 -33.62 -7.54 1.86
C TYR A 30 -34.18 -6.10 1.88
N ALA A 31 -35.50 -5.92 1.76
CA ALA A 31 -36.12 -4.60 1.85
C ALA A 31 -36.19 -4.06 3.29
N GLU A 32 -36.35 -4.94 4.29
CA GLU A 32 -36.48 -4.55 5.70
C GLU A 32 -35.12 -4.41 6.44
N ASN A 33 -34.05 -5.00 5.90
CA ASN A 33 -32.66 -4.80 6.38
C ASN A 33 -31.79 -3.93 5.45
N GLY A 34 -32.40 -3.26 4.45
CA GLY A 34 -31.70 -2.61 3.34
C GLY A 34 -31.38 -1.12 3.52
N HIS A 35 -31.73 -0.51 4.65
CA HIS A 35 -31.35 0.88 4.93
C HIS A 35 -30.51 0.97 6.21
N SER A 36 -29.27 1.42 6.02
CA SER A 36 -28.32 1.88 7.05
C SER A 36 -27.34 0.87 7.65
N LYS A 37 -26.67 0.04 6.83
CA LYS A 37 -25.35 -0.50 7.23
C LYS A 37 -24.56 -0.94 6.00
N ASN A 38 -23.36 -0.38 5.82
CA ASN A 38 -22.34 -0.77 4.84
C ASN A 38 -22.35 -0.04 3.47
N GLN A 39 -22.67 1.25 3.42
CA GLN A 39 -21.84 2.11 2.57
C GLN A 39 -20.74 2.68 3.48
N PRO A 40 -19.45 2.57 3.09
CA PRO A 40 -18.40 3.29 3.79
C PRO A 40 -18.83 4.76 3.85
N GLU A 41 -18.86 5.34 5.04
CA GLU A 41 -19.09 6.77 5.20
C GLU A 41 -17.99 7.49 4.40
N MET A 42 -18.39 8.12 3.29
CA MET A 42 -17.46 8.83 2.43
C MET A 42 -17.12 10.15 3.12
N LEU A 43 -15.82 10.37 3.33
CA LEU A 43 -15.34 11.63 3.87
C LEU A 43 -15.63 12.75 2.88
N SER A 44 -15.95 13.94 3.40
CA SER A 44 -15.83 15.15 2.62
C SER A 44 -14.37 15.39 2.22
N LYS A 45 -14.15 16.30 1.27
CA LYS A 45 -12.79 16.62 0.80
C LYS A 45 -11.89 17.13 1.93
N GLU A 46 -12.41 18.00 2.80
CA GLU A 46 -11.67 18.57 3.94
C GLU A 46 -11.32 17.49 4.96
N GLU A 47 -12.28 16.64 5.32
CA GLU A 47 -12.03 15.49 6.21
C GLU A 47 -11.04 14.49 5.60
N GLY A 48 -11.03 14.34 4.27
CA GLY A 48 -10.05 13.53 3.55
C GLY A 48 -8.64 14.11 3.61
N GLU A 49 -8.48 15.43 3.50
CA GLU A 49 -7.19 16.13 3.65
C GLU A 49 -6.65 16.01 5.08
N ASP A 50 -7.51 16.16 6.07
CA ASP A 50 -7.15 16.00 7.49
C ASP A 50 -6.78 14.55 7.81
N HIS A 51 -7.60 13.59 7.37
CA HIS A 51 -7.32 12.16 7.55
C HIS A 51 -6.00 11.77 6.91
N PHE A 52 -5.74 12.22 5.68
CA PHE A 52 -4.47 12.01 5.00
C PHE A 52 -3.29 12.57 5.80
N SER A 53 -3.40 13.81 6.28
CA SER A 53 -2.34 14.47 7.04
C SER A 53 -2.02 13.74 8.35
N VAL A 54 -3.06 13.33 9.10
CA VAL A 54 -2.91 12.53 10.33
C VAL A 54 -2.26 11.18 10.02
N LEU A 55 -2.75 10.49 8.98
CA LEU A 55 -2.20 9.20 8.57
C LEU A 55 -0.73 9.32 8.17
N MET A 56 -0.37 10.26 7.31
CA MET A 56 1.01 10.46 6.86
C MET A 56 1.95 10.79 8.03
N ASN A 57 1.54 11.68 8.93
CA ASN A 57 2.32 12.02 10.12
C ASN A 57 2.53 10.81 11.04
N SER A 58 1.55 9.93 11.15
CA SER A 58 1.64 8.74 12.01
C SER A 58 2.56 7.64 11.46
N ILE A 59 2.67 7.52 10.13
CA ILE A 59 3.42 6.42 9.50
C ILE A 59 4.83 6.82 9.06
N THR A 60 5.08 8.13 8.86
CA THR A 60 6.36 8.64 8.40
C THR A 60 7.35 8.68 9.56
N PRO A 61 8.45 7.90 9.52
CA PRO A 61 9.45 7.97 10.57
C PRO A 61 10.09 9.36 10.64
N VAL A 62 10.34 9.87 11.85
CA VAL A 62 10.92 11.22 12.07
C VAL A 62 12.26 11.41 11.35
N TRP A 63 13.05 10.34 11.24
CA TRP A 63 14.35 10.37 10.57
C TRP A 63 14.25 10.31 9.03
N TYR A 64 13.11 9.93 8.45
CA TYR A 64 12.98 9.68 7.01
C TYR A 64 13.34 10.92 6.18
N TRP A 65 12.80 12.07 6.55
CA TRP A 65 13.04 13.32 5.82
C TRP A 65 14.51 13.69 5.80
N ARG A 66 15.21 13.52 6.92
CA ARG A 66 16.66 13.77 6.99
C ARG A 66 17.41 12.85 6.03
N VAL A 67 17.15 11.54 6.11
CA VAL A 67 17.82 10.54 5.27
C VAL A 67 17.51 10.76 3.78
N ASN A 68 16.28 11.17 3.44
CA ASN A 68 15.90 11.48 2.06
C ASN A 68 16.67 12.69 1.51
N HIS A 69 16.81 13.76 2.31
CA HIS A 69 17.63 14.92 1.93
C HIS A 69 19.10 14.55 1.78
N GLU A 70 19.66 13.81 2.75
CA GLU A 70 21.04 13.31 2.69
C GLU A 70 21.27 12.48 1.42
N TYR A 71 20.33 11.60 1.05
CA TYR A 71 20.40 10.83 -0.19
C TYR A 71 20.42 11.72 -1.43
N ILE A 72 19.52 12.71 -1.53
CA ILE A 72 19.47 13.62 -2.68
C ILE A 72 20.79 14.36 -2.81
N ASP A 73 21.31 14.89 -1.70
CA ASP A 73 22.59 15.58 -1.67
C ASP A 73 23.72 14.64 -2.09
N PHE A 74 23.79 13.43 -1.51
CA PHE A 74 24.80 12.43 -1.84
C PHE A 74 24.81 12.05 -3.33
N ILE A 75 23.64 11.86 -3.95
CA ILE A 75 23.55 11.62 -5.40
C ILE A 75 24.13 12.80 -6.19
N HIS A 76 23.81 14.03 -5.80
CA HIS A 76 24.18 15.24 -6.53
C HIS A 76 25.63 15.69 -6.30
N SER A 77 26.12 15.60 -5.08
CA SER A 77 27.47 16.01 -4.69
C SER A 77 28.51 14.94 -4.97
N THR A 78 28.12 13.67 -4.95
CA THR A 78 29.06 12.55 -4.98
C THR A 78 28.90 11.77 -6.27
N ILE A 79 27.82 10.99 -6.44
CA ILE A 79 27.69 10.07 -7.59
C ILE A 79 27.71 10.82 -8.93
N LYS A 80 26.94 11.91 -9.07
CA LYS A 80 26.90 12.70 -10.31
C LYS A 80 28.20 13.42 -10.64
N ARG A 81 29.14 13.50 -9.70
CA ARG A 81 30.46 14.15 -9.89
C ARG A 81 31.58 13.15 -10.14
N MET A 82 31.32 11.85 -9.99
CA MET A 82 32.30 10.82 -10.30
C MET A 82 32.67 10.81 -11.79
N THR A 83 33.94 10.56 -12.05
CA THR A 83 34.48 10.30 -13.37
C THR A 83 34.03 8.92 -13.86
N MET A 84 34.12 8.70 -15.18
CA MET A 84 33.81 7.40 -15.77
C MET A 84 34.72 6.28 -15.23
N VAL A 85 35.95 6.60 -14.83
CA VAL A 85 36.87 5.62 -14.22
C VAL A 85 36.36 5.20 -12.85
N GLU A 86 36.07 6.16 -11.96
CA GLU A 86 35.54 5.89 -10.61
C GLU A 86 34.22 5.10 -10.64
N LEU A 87 33.32 5.43 -11.58
CA LEU A 87 32.06 4.72 -11.77
C LEU A 87 32.27 3.25 -12.18
N ASN A 88 33.24 2.97 -13.07
CA ASN A 88 33.53 1.62 -13.54
C ASN A 88 34.36 0.81 -12.53
N GLU A 89 35.15 1.49 -11.69
CA GLU A 89 36.00 0.88 -10.66
C GLU A 89 35.25 0.59 -9.35
N THR A 90 33.98 1.00 -9.22
CA THR A 90 33.14 0.74 -8.04
C THR A 90 32.10 -0.36 -8.35
N PRO A 91 32.37 -1.64 -8.03
CA PRO A 91 31.47 -2.73 -8.35
C PRO A 91 30.12 -2.60 -7.62
N GLY A 92 29.03 -2.88 -8.32
CA GLY A 92 27.67 -2.87 -7.74
C GLY A 92 27.06 -1.48 -7.50
N LEU A 93 27.79 -0.39 -7.81
CA LEU A 93 27.32 0.99 -7.63
C LEU A 93 26.00 1.26 -8.35
N PHE A 94 25.89 0.88 -9.62
CA PHE A 94 24.70 1.13 -10.43
C PHE A 94 23.47 0.37 -9.91
N ASP A 95 23.64 -0.87 -9.46
CA ASP A 95 22.54 -1.66 -8.90
C ASP A 95 22.07 -1.09 -7.56
N ALA A 96 23.00 -0.70 -6.69
CA ALA A 96 22.69 -0.05 -5.42
C ALA A 96 22.01 1.31 -5.62
N GLN A 97 22.51 2.12 -6.56
CA GLN A 97 21.91 3.41 -6.92
C GLN A 97 20.50 3.21 -7.48
N ARG A 98 20.32 2.23 -8.36
CA ARG A 98 19.02 1.89 -8.94
C ARG A 98 18.03 1.45 -7.87
N ARG A 99 18.43 0.59 -6.94
CA ARG A 99 17.58 0.17 -5.80
C ARG A 99 17.11 1.38 -4.99
N CYS A 100 18.01 2.32 -4.68
CA CYS A 100 17.63 3.56 -3.98
C CYS A 100 16.63 4.39 -4.81
N SER A 101 16.87 4.53 -6.11
CA SER A 101 15.98 5.28 -7.00
C SER A 101 14.59 4.66 -7.13
N ASP A 102 14.52 3.33 -7.23
CA ASP A 102 13.27 2.59 -7.34
C ASP A 102 12.46 2.72 -6.05
N LEU A 103 13.09 2.57 -4.88
CA LEU A 103 12.44 2.76 -3.58
C LEU A 103 11.96 4.21 -3.37
N ASN A 104 12.80 5.20 -3.70
CA ASN A 104 12.42 6.60 -3.59
C ASN A 104 11.22 6.92 -4.51
N SER A 105 11.22 6.39 -5.73
CA SER A 105 10.08 6.53 -6.66
C SER A 105 8.81 5.83 -6.14
N ALA A 106 8.96 4.66 -5.52
CA ALA A 106 7.85 3.93 -4.92
C ALA A 106 7.20 4.71 -3.77
N VAL A 107 7.99 5.39 -2.93
CA VAL A 107 7.48 6.27 -1.88
C VAL A 107 6.53 7.33 -2.45
N TYR A 108 6.96 8.07 -3.47
CA TYR A 108 6.10 9.09 -4.10
C TYR A 108 4.82 8.48 -4.67
N LYS A 109 4.94 7.33 -5.34
CA LYS A 109 3.80 6.63 -5.92
C LYS A 109 2.75 6.23 -4.87
N TYR A 110 3.18 5.61 -3.77
CA TYR A 110 2.25 5.20 -2.71
C TYR A 110 1.65 6.41 -1.99
N TYR A 111 2.46 7.41 -1.68
CA TYR A 111 2.02 8.67 -1.07
C TYR A 111 0.93 9.34 -1.90
N ASP A 112 1.15 9.51 -3.21
CA ASP A 112 0.19 10.14 -4.11
C ASP A 112 -1.07 9.30 -4.29
N ASN A 113 -0.96 7.97 -4.32
CA ASN A 113 -2.14 7.10 -4.42
C ASN A 113 -3.02 7.21 -3.16
N ILE A 114 -2.40 7.13 -1.98
CA ILE A 114 -3.11 7.28 -0.70
C ILE A 114 -3.76 8.67 -0.64
N LYS A 115 -3.03 9.73 -1.01
CA LYS A 115 -3.56 11.10 -1.06
C LYS A 115 -4.80 11.18 -1.96
N LYS A 116 -4.71 10.66 -3.18
CA LYS A 116 -5.81 10.67 -4.15
C LYS A 116 -7.04 9.93 -3.60
N ARG A 117 -6.84 8.78 -2.94
CA ARG A 117 -7.91 7.99 -2.32
C ARG A 117 -8.58 8.75 -1.18
N CYS A 118 -7.81 9.34 -0.27
CA CYS A 118 -8.34 10.18 0.81
C CYS A 118 -9.14 11.38 0.27
N LEU A 119 -8.59 12.08 -0.74
CA LEU A 119 -9.28 13.21 -1.40
C LEU A 119 -10.55 12.80 -2.16
N SER A 120 -10.67 11.52 -2.52
CA SER A 120 -11.86 10.96 -3.17
C SER A 120 -12.92 10.51 -2.14
N GLY A 121 -12.70 10.76 -0.85
CA GLY A 121 -13.60 10.42 0.25
C GLY A 121 -13.33 9.06 0.91
N GLU A 122 -12.26 8.36 0.53
CA GLU A 122 -11.91 7.08 1.16
C GLU A 122 -11.18 7.28 2.49
N LYS A 123 -11.70 6.69 3.57
CA LYS A 123 -11.00 6.63 4.86
C LYS A 123 -9.97 5.49 4.86
N VAL A 124 -8.81 5.74 4.23
CA VAL A 124 -7.74 4.73 4.09
C VAL A 124 -7.25 4.26 5.47
N PRO A 125 -7.33 2.95 5.80
CA PRO A 125 -6.91 2.43 7.09
C PRO A 125 -5.39 2.21 7.20
N HIS A 126 -4.87 2.11 8.42
CA HIS A 126 -3.45 1.77 8.66
C HIS A 126 -3.03 0.39 8.13
N ALA A 127 -3.98 -0.53 7.98
CA ALA A 127 -3.77 -1.87 7.44
C ALA A 127 -3.87 -1.91 5.90
N ASP A 128 -4.12 -0.78 5.25
CA ASP A 128 -4.17 -0.69 3.80
C ASP A 128 -2.82 -1.11 3.18
N LEU A 129 -2.88 -1.81 2.06
CA LEU A 129 -1.69 -2.35 1.40
C LEU A 129 -0.73 -1.24 0.98
N ASP A 130 -1.23 -0.10 0.46
CA ASP A 130 -0.35 1.01 0.07
C ASP A 130 0.31 1.64 1.29
N VAL A 131 -0.40 1.71 2.42
CA VAL A 131 0.16 2.22 3.69
C VAL A 131 1.24 1.29 4.22
N LEU A 132 1.01 -0.03 4.19
CA LEU A 132 2.01 -1.02 4.61
C LEU A 132 3.25 -0.98 3.72
N ASN A 133 3.05 -0.92 2.40
CA ASN A 133 4.15 -0.82 1.43
C ASN A 133 4.94 0.48 1.60
N LEU A 134 4.26 1.62 1.79
CA LEU A 134 4.92 2.90 2.04
C LEU A 134 5.81 2.85 3.30
N ARG A 135 5.31 2.26 4.38
CA ARG A 135 6.09 2.05 5.62
C ARG A 135 7.31 1.16 5.39
N GLN A 136 7.15 0.10 4.59
CA GLN A 136 8.25 -0.76 4.21
C GLN A 136 9.28 0.00 3.37
N CYS A 137 8.85 0.78 2.37
CA CYS A 137 9.75 1.59 1.56
C CYS A 137 10.55 2.58 2.41
N PHE A 138 9.95 3.25 3.39
CA PHE A 138 10.69 4.14 4.30
C PHE A 138 11.81 3.40 5.04
N ARG A 139 11.52 2.20 5.56
CA ARG A 139 12.49 1.39 6.29
C ARG A 139 13.59 0.87 5.39
N GLU A 140 13.22 0.22 4.30
CA GLU A 140 14.17 -0.38 3.37
C GLU A 140 15.08 0.67 2.74
N PHE A 141 14.51 1.80 2.31
CA PHE A 141 15.27 2.91 1.73
C PHE A 141 16.32 3.43 2.71
N SER A 142 15.92 3.74 3.95
CA SER A 142 16.81 4.46 4.88
C SER A 142 17.71 3.57 5.73
N LEU A 143 17.34 2.31 5.95
CA LEU A 143 18.10 1.40 6.82
C LEU A 143 18.96 0.41 6.01
N GLU A 144 18.60 0.14 4.76
CA GLU A 144 19.31 -0.85 3.94
C GLU A 144 19.87 -0.23 2.66
N ALA A 145 19.02 0.26 1.77
CA ALA A 145 19.44 0.64 0.42
C ALA A 145 20.39 1.83 0.42
N TYR A 146 20.03 2.93 1.08
CA TYR A 146 20.87 4.12 1.14
C TYR A 146 22.19 3.88 1.89
N PRO A 147 22.20 3.28 3.10
CA PRO A 147 23.46 2.93 3.77
C PRO A 147 24.36 2.01 2.95
N ALA A 148 23.80 1.02 2.24
CA ALA A 148 24.58 0.14 1.37
C ALA A 148 25.21 0.91 0.20
N LEU A 149 24.48 1.86 -0.39
CA LEU A 149 25.00 2.73 -1.44
C LEU A 149 26.13 3.62 -0.92
N VAL A 150 25.98 4.21 0.27
CA VAL A 150 27.02 5.03 0.90
C VAL A 150 28.26 4.18 1.16
N ALA A 151 28.13 2.96 1.69
CA ALA A 151 29.27 2.09 1.99
C ALA A 151 30.09 1.70 0.73
N LEU A 152 29.47 1.64 -0.45
CA LEU A 152 30.19 1.38 -1.70
C LEU A 152 31.09 2.55 -2.12
N VAL A 153 30.67 3.78 -1.84
CA VAL A 153 31.35 5.00 -2.28
C VAL A 153 32.28 5.57 -1.21
N TRP A 154 31.86 5.43 0.05
CA TRP A 154 32.43 5.99 1.25
C TRP A 154 32.48 4.90 2.34
N PRO A 155 33.33 3.88 2.16
CA PRO A 155 33.40 2.73 3.07
C PRO A 155 33.73 3.13 4.51
N GLU A 156 34.47 4.22 4.72
CA GLU A 156 34.79 4.76 6.04
C GLU A 156 33.59 5.32 6.81
N PHE A 157 32.47 5.62 6.11
CA PHE A 157 31.21 6.06 6.70
C PHE A 157 30.17 4.94 6.81
N GLN A 158 30.58 3.69 6.54
CA GLN A 158 29.72 2.52 6.76
C GLN A 158 29.32 2.43 8.23
N ARG A 159 28.02 2.26 8.51
CA ARG A 159 27.55 2.06 9.89
C ARG A 159 28.13 0.75 10.44
N PRO A 160 28.67 0.75 11.68
CA PRO A 160 29.11 -0.48 12.31
C PRO A 160 27.93 -1.44 12.44
N GLU A 161 28.21 -2.72 12.19
CA GLU A 161 27.22 -3.78 12.32
C GLU A 161 26.91 -3.98 13.82
N ILE A 162 25.69 -3.64 14.24
CA ILE A 162 25.25 -3.86 15.62
C ILE A 162 24.80 -5.32 15.70
N LYS A 163 25.54 -6.14 16.46
CA LYS A 163 25.13 -7.52 16.73
C LYS A 163 23.90 -7.52 17.62
N ALA A 164 22.87 -8.27 17.22
CA ALA A 164 21.63 -8.39 17.99
C ALA A 164 21.85 -9.00 19.39
N GLU A 165 22.99 -9.66 19.63
CA GLU A 165 23.41 -10.18 20.92
C GLU A 165 23.85 -9.08 21.92
N GLU A 166 24.09 -7.86 21.45
CA GLU A 166 24.64 -6.74 22.23
C GLU A 166 23.55 -5.71 22.65
N VAL A 167 22.26 -6.03 22.48
CA VAL A 167 21.10 -5.18 22.84
C VAL A 167 20.20 -5.84 23.87
#